data_AF-A0A2H0BMC1-F1
#
_entry.id   AF-A0A2H0BMC1-F1
#
_cell.length_a   1.000
_cell.length_b   1.000
_cell.length_c   1.000
_cell.angle_alpha   90.00
_cell.angle_beta   90.00
_cell.angle_gamma   90.00
#
_symmetry.space_group_name_H-M   'P 1'
#
loop_
_entity.id
_entity.type
_entity.pdbx_description
1 polymer ?
#
loop_
_entity_poly.entity_id
_entity_poly.type
_entity_poly.pdbx_seq_one_letter_code
_entity_poly.pdbx_strand_id
1 'polypeptide(L)' 'MEPLTNEARNQHLKVKICVSGTADTANFNDNILTIAKEVGAEIARQGAVIVTGATTGFPLWSARGAKEAGG' A
#
# COMPACT_ATOMS: atom_id res chain seq x y z
N MET A 1 24.33 -2.38 -22.42
CA MET A 1 23.22 -2.27 -21.45
C MET A 1 23.58 -3.18 -20.28
N GLU A 2 23.63 -2.64 -19.07
CA GLU A 2 23.93 -3.42 -17.86
C GLU A 2 22.84 -4.50 -17.67
N PRO A 3 23.19 -5.76 -17.33
CA PRO A 3 22.18 -6.77 -17.03
C PRO A 3 21.39 -6.41 -15.76
N LEU A 4 20.09 -6.69 -15.78
CA LEU A 4 19.23 -6.52 -14.61
C LEU A 4 19.69 -7.43 -13.46
N THR A 5 19.62 -6.92 -12.23
CA THR A 5 19.83 -7.73 -11.03
C THR A 5 18.77 -8.83 -10.93
N ASN A 6 19.09 -9.92 -10.23
CA ASN A 6 18.15 -11.02 -10.02
C ASN A 6 16.87 -10.56 -9.31
N GLU A 7 16.95 -9.59 -8.39
CA GLU A 7 15.78 -9.00 -7.75
C GLU A 7 14.88 -8.25 -8.74
N ALA A 8 15.47 -7.49 -9.65
CA ALA A 8 14.71 -6.78 -10.69
C ALA A 8 13.98 -7.77 -11.62
N ARG A 9 14.63 -8.88 -11.98
CA ARG A 9 14.01 -9.94 -12.83
C ARG A 9 12.87 -10.67 -12.12
N ASN A 10 12.97 -10.83 -10.81
CA ASN A 10 12.06 -11.66 -10.01
C ASN A 10 10.99 -10.86 -9.26
N GLN A 11 10.77 -9.58 -9.58
CA GLN A 11 9.73 -8.77 -8.92
C GLN A 11 8.31 -9.35 -9.00
N HIS A 12 8.03 -10.18 -10.01
CA HIS A 12 6.75 -10.89 -10.11
C HIS A 12 6.47 -11.81 -8.91
N LEU A 13 7.51 -12.31 -8.24
CA LEU A 13 7.42 -13.14 -7.03
C LEU A 13 7.12 -12.34 -5.76
N LYS A 14 7.26 -11.00 -5.76
CA LYS A 14 6.83 -10.19 -4.62
C LYS A 14 5.31 -10.28 -4.46
N VAL A 15 4.89 -10.60 -3.23
CA VAL A 15 3.49 -10.61 -2.82
C VAL A 15 2.89 -9.23 -3.03
N LYS A 16 1.68 -9.20 -3.59
CA LYS A 16 0.91 -7.99 -3.86
C LYS A 16 -0.39 -8.07 -3.07
N ILE A 17 -0.62 -7.10 -2.19
CA ILE A 17 -1.81 -7.08 -1.33
C ILE A 17 -2.67 -5.91 -1.78
N CYS A 18 -3.87 -6.23 -2.26
CA CYS A 18 -4.85 -5.20 -2.61
C CYS A 18 -5.59 -4.72 -1.37
N VAL A 19 -5.54 -3.42 -1.09
CA VAL A 19 -6.39 -2.80 -0.07
C VAL A 19 -7.58 -2.13 -0.75
N SER A 20 -8.77 -2.67 -0.51
CA SER A 20 -10.04 -2.11 -0.99
C SER A 20 -10.76 -1.38 0.14
N GLY A 21 -11.59 -0.39 -0.20
CA GLY A 21 -12.35 0.41 0.77
C GLY A 21 -13.08 1.58 0.11
N THR A 22 -13.87 2.31 0.89
CA THR A 22 -14.65 3.45 0.40
C THR A 22 -13.78 4.67 0.11
N ALA A 23 -14.16 5.40 -0.95
CA ALA A 23 -13.62 6.72 -1.29
C ALA A 23 -14.21 7.84 -0.43
N ASP A 24 -15.40 7.62 0.13
CA ASP A 24 -16.11 8.55 1.01
C ASP A 24 -15.71 8.33 2.48
N THR A 25 -15.19 9.38 3.10
CA THR A 25 -14.72 9.37 4.50
C THR A 25 -15.70 10.07 5.45
N ALA A 26 -16.86 10.53 4.98
CA ALA A 26 -17.79 11.33 5.80
C ALA A 26 -18.29 10.60 7.06
N ASN A 27 -18.38 9.27 6.99
CA ASN A 27 -18.85 8.41 8.09
C ASN A 27 -17.71 7.72 8.86
N PHE A 28 -16.46 8.11 8.63
CA PHE A 28 -15.34 7.54 9.38
C PHE A 28 -15.29 8.13 10.78
N ASN A 29 -15.03 7.28 11.76
CA ASN A 29 -14.56 7.75 13.06
C ASN A 29 -13.10 8.22 12.94
N ASP A 30 -12.66 9.00 13.92
CA ASP A 30 -11.37 9.69 13.92
C ASP A 30 -10.15 8.77 13.69
N ASN A 31 -10.27 7.47 14.00
CA ASN A 31 -9.15 6.53 13.93
C ASN A 31 -9.06 5.75 12.61
N ILE A 32 -10.11 5.74 11.76
CA ILE A 32 -10.11 4.89 10.55
C ILE A 32 -8.96 5.22 9.61
N LEU A 33 -8.64 6.51 9.43
CA LEU A 33 -7.56 6.92 8.53
C LEU A 33 -6.18 6.59 9.09
N THR A 34 -6.01 6.64 10.40
CA THR A 34 -4.78 6.19 11.08
C THR A 34 -4.59 4.69 10.91
N ILE A 35 -5.66 3.91 11.07
CA ILE A 35 -5.65 2.46 10.81
C ILE A 35 -5.30 2.18 9.34
N ALA A 36 -5.93 2.89 8.40
CA ALA A 36 -5.65 2.74 6.97
C ALA A 36 -4.17 2.94 6.67
N LYS A 37 -3.54 4.00 7.24
CA LYS A 37 -2.10 4.23 7.12
C LYS A 37 -1.28 3.08 7.70
N GLU A 38 -1.61 2.60 8.88
CA GLU A 38 -0.84 1.53 9.53
C GLU A 38 -0.92 0.22 8.74
N VAL A 39 -2.09 -0.11 8.16
CA VAL A 39 -2.23 -1.24 7.24
C VAL A 39 -1.26 -1.13 6.07
N GLY A 40 -1.17 0.06 5.44
CA GLY A 40 -0.24 0.29 4.34
C GLY A 40 1.22 0.19 4.75
N ALA A 41 1.57 0.82 5.87
CA ALA A 41 2.92 0.79 6.42
C ALA A 41 3.36 -0.66 6.71
N GLU A 42 2.46 -1.46 7.28
CA GLU A 42 2.77 -2.86 7.61
C GLU A 42 2.98 -3.72 6.35
N ILE A 43 2.18 -3.53 5.29
CA ILE A 43 2.42 -4.20 4.00
C ILE A 43 3.83 -3.92 3.48
N ALA A 44 4.28 -2.65 3.54
CA ALA A 44 5.62 -2.26 3.12
C ALA A 44 6.72 -2.86 4.01
N ARG A 45 6.55 -2.84 5.34
CA ARG A 45 7.51 -3.42 6.31
C ARG A 45 7.71 -4.93 6.11
N GLN A 46 6.67 -5.64 5.68
CA GLN A 46 6.74 -7.07 5.34
C GLN A 46 7.36 -7.33 3.94
N GLY A 47 7.81 -6.29 3.23
CA GLY A 47 8.45 -6.40 1.92
C GLY A 47 7.47 -6.66 0.76
N ALA A 48 6.16 -6.60 1.03
CA ALA A 48 5.12 -6.76 0.03
C ALA A 48 4.82 -5.44 -0.69
N VAL A 49 4.15 -5.54 -1.84
CA VAL A 49 3.71 -4.39 -2.63
C VAL A 49 2.24 -4.13 -2.34
N ILE A 50 1.91 -2.91 -1.95
CA ILE A 50 0.50 -2.48 -1.85
C ILE A 50 -0.07 -2.24 -3.26
N VAL A 51 -1.31 -2.65 -3.47
CA VAL A 51 -2.10 -2.31 -4.65
C VAL A 51 -3.42 -1.73 -4.16
N THR A 52 -3.98 -0.76 -4.89
CA THR A 52 -5.27 -0.14 -4.55
C THR A 52 -6.08 0.12 -5.81
N GLY A 53 -7.36 0.47 -5.65
CA GLY A 53 -8.22 0.90 -6.77
C GLY A 53 -7.92 2.30 -7.32
N ALA A 54 -6.84 2.97 -6.86
CA ALA A 54 -6.47 4.34 -7.25
C ALA A 54 -7.56 5.42 -6.98
N THR A 55 -8.35 5.24 -5.92
CA THR A 55 -9.37 6.20 -5.47
C THR A 55 -8.89 7.02 -4.25
N THR A 56 -9.73 7.96 -3.77
CA THR A 56 -9.55 8.63 -2.47
C THR A 56 -9.95 7.71 -1.31
N GLY A 57 -10.01 8.25 -0.09
CA GLY A 57 -10.52 7.55 1.09
C GLY A 57 -9.58 6.46 1.61
N PHE A 58 -10.13 5.38 2.15
CA PHE A 58 -9.34 4.32 2.80
C PHE A 58 -8.19 3.79 1.92
N PRO A 59 -8.39 3.49 0.62
CA PRO A 59 -7.31 3.02 -0.25
C PRO A 59 -6.16 4.02 -0.40
N LEU A 60 -6.46 5.33 -0.53
CA LEU A 60 -5.44 6.37 -0.61
C LEU A 60 -4.60 6.46 0.66
N TRP A 61 -5.25 6.41 1.82
CA TRP A 61 -4.56 6.51 3.11
C TRP A 61 -3.68 5.28 3.39
N SER A 62 -4.08 4.09 2.95
CA SER A 62 -3.19 2.92 2.96
C SER A 62 -2.02 3.05 1.99
N ALA A 63 -2.23 3.51 0.75
CA ALA A 63 -1.11 3.78 -0.17
C ALA A 63 -0.11 4.80 0.41
N ARG A 64 -0.62 5.83 1.08
CA ARG A 64 0.20 6.83 1.77
C ARG A 64 1.04 6.21 2.90
N GLY A 65 0.44 5.35 3.73
CA GLY A 65 1.15 4.66 4.80
C GLY A 65 2.29 3.77 4.29
N ALA A 66 2.06 3.03 3.21
CA ALA A 66 3.10 2.25 2.54
C ALA A 66 4.25 3.14 2.06
N LYS A 67 3.93 4.26 1.40
CA LYS A 67 4.92 5.22 0.89
C LYS A 67 5.78 5.82 2.00
N GLU A 68 5.16 6.21 3.11
CA GLU A 68 5.85 6.76 4.28
C GLU A 68 6.78 5.73 4.94
N ALA A 69 6.47 4.43 4.83
CA ALA A 69 7.28 3.32 5.31
C ALA A 69 8.35 2.83 4.32
N GLY A 70 8.53 3.50 3.17
CA GLY A 70 9.55 3.14 2.18
C GLY A 70 9.13 2.08 1.15
N GLY A 71 7.83 1.78 1.07
CA GLY A 71 7.22 0.89 0.07
C GLY A 71 6.60 1.63 -1.09
#